data_AF-A0A316X015-F1
#
_entry.id   AF-A0A316X015-F1
#
_cell.length_a   1.000
_cell.length_b   1.000
_cell.length_c   1.000
_cell.angle_alpha   90.00
_cell.angle_beta   90.00
_cell.angle_gamma   90.00
#
_symmetry.space_group_name_H-M   'P 1'
#
loop_
_entity.id
_entity.type
_entity.pdbx_description
1 polymer ?
#
loop_
_entity_poly.entity_id
_entity_poly.type
_entity_poly.pdbx_seq_one_letter_code
_entity_poly.pdbx_strand_id
1 'polypeptide(L)'
;MEENNKFTQREELKTYFETGKYPTQSQFGQFIDNYVHLNEFNFGLEVKASGNWKGKNYHFYVAENIQNSGRGHLNIEDDGTGAPKIDKYKHVLSGNVKYKFLHVKLSNDLDIDKYQPQIIIKRYKQKKRLQSGRFKDAGYYKERPLDAKSLGRQSEYPVTSNEMVIDINPINYFRPNASLKEFYPSGTFNRPGSFRYSVHHRKPFSLIQMLLEINVNGKKYRSAPVNIKIILGRDDTDVINYIID
;
A
#
# COMPACT_ATOMS: atom_id res chain seq x y z
N MET A 1 12.20 36.86 37.90
CA MET A 1 11.22 37.39 36.93
C MET A 1 11.28 36.45 35.73
N GLU A 2 10.28 35.59 35.58
CA GLU A 2 10.17 34.69 34.42
C GLU A 2 9.54 35.49 33.26
N GLU A 3 10.34 35.85 32.27
CA GLU A 3 9.82 36.44 31.03
C GLU A 3 9.13 35.35 30.22
N ASN A 4 7.80 35.36 30.26
CA ASN A 4 6.91 34.62 29.36
C ASN A 4 6.98 35.20 27.93
N ASN A 5 8.09 35.01 27.22
CA ASN A 5 8.19 35.34 25.81
C ASN A 5 7.75 34.14 24.97
N LYS A 6 6.44 34.12 24.68
CA LYS A 6 5.76 33.16 23.82
C LYS A 6 6.15 33.44 22.35
N PHE A 7 7.31 32.96 21.91
CA PHE A 7 7.70 33.06 20.50
C PHE A 7 6.82 32.12 19.66
N THR A 8 6.02 32.69 18.76
CA THR A 8 4.95 31.94 18.09
C THR A 8 5.23 31.69 16.61
N GLN A 9 6.19 32.39 15.98
CA GLN A 9 6.43 32.24 14.54
C GLN A 9 7.92 32.24 14.16
N ARG A 10 8.27 31.38 13.19
CA ARG A 10 9.63 31.18 12.62
C ARG A 10 10.33 32.49 12.23
N GLU A 11 9.58 33.52 11.85
CA GLU A 11 10.09 34.85 11.48
C GLU A 11 10.64 35.63 12.67
N GLU A 12 10.03 35.51 13.85
CA GLU A 12 10.52 36.15 15.09
C GLU A 12 11.86 35.54 15.52
N LEU A 13 11.99 34.22 15.40
CA LEU A 13 13.22 33.48 15.68
C LEU A 13 14.36 33.85 14.71
N LYS A 14 14.04 33.94 13.41
CA LYS A 14 15.01 34.36 12.40
C LYS A 14 15.55 35.76 12.69
N THR A 15 14.66 36.69 13.03
CA THR A 15 15.02 38.06 13.42
C THR A 15 15.85 38.09 14.71
N TYR A 16 15.55 37.22 15.67
CA TYR A 16 16.28 37.10 16.94
C TYR A 16 17.74 36.66 16.75
N PHE A 17 18.00 35.70 15.85
CA PHE A 17 19.38 35.26 15.53
C PHE A 17 20.11 36.26 14.62
N GLU A 18 19.43 36.86 13.65
CA GLU A 18 20.02 37.88 12.76
C GLU A 18 20.44 39.16 13.50
N THR A 19 19.80 39.47 14.63
CA THR A 19 20.19 40.60 15.51
C THR A 19 21.33 40.28 16.47
N GLY A 20 21.94 39.09 16.38
CA GLY A 20 23.13 38.71 17.15
C GLY A 20 22.88 38.38 18.63
N LYS A 21 21.61 38.14 19.02
CA LYS A 21 21.26 37.72 20.38
C LYS A 21 21.39 36.19 20.50
N TYR A 22 22.12 35.74 21.53
CA TYR A 22 22.24 34.31 21.85
C TYR A 22 21.17 33.92 22.88
N PRO A 23 20.39 32.86 22.63
CA PRO A 23 19.41 32.38 23.59
C PRO A 23 20.10 31.80 24.83
N THR A 24 19.49 31.96 26.00
CA THR A 24 19.90 31.22 27.21
C THR A 24 19.63 29.72 27.03
N GLN A 25 20.31 28.87 27.81
CA GLN A 25 20.12 27.41 27.76
C GLN A 25 18.65 26.99 27.90
N SER A 26 17.89 27.68 28.77
CA SER A 26 16.46 27.42 28.97
C SER A 26 15.62 27.81 27.76
N GLN A 27 15.90 28.94 27.12
CA GLN A 27 15.20 29.39 25.92
C GLN A 27 15.53 28.50 24.72
N PHE A 28 16.79 28.07 24.61
CA PHE A 28 17.19 27.10 23.60
C PHE A 28 16.50 25.74 23.78
N GLY A 29 16.37 25.27 25.03
CA GLY A 29 15.59 24.07 25.36
C GLY A 29 14.13 24.19 24.91
N GLN A 30 13.46 25.31 25.23
CA GLN A 30 12.09 25.56 24.76
C GLN A 30 11.97 25.63 23.24
N PHE A 31 12.97 26.18 22.53
CA PHE A 31 12.97 26.16 21.07
C PHE A 31 13.09 24.74 20.53
N ILE A 32 13.99 23.93 21.06
CA ILE A 32 14.11 22.51 20.70
C ILE A 32 12.77 21.81 20.93
N ASP A 33 12.15 21.96 22.09
CA ASP A 33 10.85 21.33 22.42
C ASP A 33 9.73 21.79 21.46
N ASN A 34 9.73 23.08 21.09
CA ASN A 34 8.84 23.64 20.07
C ASN A 34 9.17 23.17 18.64
N TYR A 35 10.23 22.41 18.41
CA TYR A 35 10.56 21.83 17.11
C TYR A 35 10.67 20.30 17.13
N VAL A 36 10.71 19.67 18.31
CA VAL A 36 10.70 18.20 18.49
C VAL A 36 9.53 17.58 17.71
N HIS A 37 8.35 18.21 17.73
CA HIS A 37 7.20 17.73 16.98
C HIS A 37 7.43 17.72 15.45
N LEU A 38 8.27 18.59 14.88
CA LEU A 38 8.61 18.52 13.44
C LEU A 38 9.45 17.29 13.11
N ASN A 39 10.33 16.86 14.01
CA ASN A 39 11.02 15.57 13.89
C ASN A 39 10.03 14.40 14.00
N GLU A 40 9.03 14.49 14.89
CA GLU A 40 7.95 13.50 14.98
C GLU A 40 7.11 13.39 13.69
N PHE A 41 7.11 14.45 12.86
CA PHE A 41 6.41 14.46 11.56
C PHE A 41 7.32 14.18 10.35
N ASN A 42 8.62 14.00 10.57
CA ASN A 42 9.55 13.56 9.54
C ASN A 42 9.66 12.03 9.53
N PHE A 43 8.62 11.36 9.05
CA PHE A 43 8.57 9.91 8.94
C PHE A 43 8.08 9.48 7.56
N GLY A 44 8.52 8.29 7.13
CA GLY A 44 8.27 7.81 5.78
C GLY A 44 8.59 6.34 5.60
N LEU A 45 8.39 5.87 4.38
CA LEU A 45 8.74 4.53 3.95
C LEU A 45 9.74 4.61 2.81
N GLU A 46 10.78 3.80 2.91
CA GLU A 46 11.58 3.36 1.79
C GLU A 46 11.17 1.93 1.44
N VAL A 47 10.72 1.72 0.20
CA VAL A 47 10.21 0.43 -0.26
C VAL A 47 11.05 -0.05 -1.44
N LYS A 48 11.48 -1.30 -1.40
CA LYS A 48 12.19 -1.97 -2.50
C LYS A 48 11.63 -3.38 -2.70
N ALA A 49 11.77 -3.92 -3.90
CA ALA A 49 11.53 -5.35 -4.10
C ALA A 49 12.60 -6.16 -3.33
N SER A 50 12.20 -7.20 -2.62
CA SER A 50 13.17 -8.07 -1.93
C SER A 50 14.06 -8.83 -2.94
N GLY A 51 15.28 -9.18 -2.52
CA GLY A 51 16.12 -10.13 -3.26
C GLY A 51 15.52 -11.54 -3.30
N ASN A 52 14.81 -11.92 -2.24
CA ASN A 52 14.14 -13.21 -2.09
C ASN A 52 12.81 -13.28 -2.85
N TRP A 53 12.40 -14.49 -3.21
CA TRP A 53 11.10 -14.77 -3.84
C TRP A 53 10.50 -16.06 -3.26
N LYS A 54 9.20 -16.23 -3.42
CA LYS A 54 8.47 -17.44 -3.04
C LYS A 54 7.57 -17.89 -4.18
N GLY A 55 7.45 -19.21 -4.35
CA GLY A 55 6.46 -19.84 -5.22
C GLY A 55 5.32 -20.41 -4.39
N LYS A 56 4.09 -20.22 -4.84
CA LYS A 56 2.89 -20.83 -4.26
C LYS A 56 1.97 -21.31 -5.37
N ASN A 57 1.26 -22.41 -5.13
CA ASN A 57 0.26 -22.90 -6.06
C ASN A 57 -1.09 -22.25 -5.75
N TYR A 58 -1.84 -21.92 -6.80
CA TYR A 58 -3.16 -21.32 -6.67
C TYR A 58 -4.16 -21.97 -7.60
N HIS A 59 -5.42 -22.02 -7.15
CA HIS A 59 -6.59 -22.25 -7.95
C HIS A 59 -7.28 -20.93 -8.28
N PHE A 60 -7.54 -20.70 -9.56
CA PHE A 60 -8.10 -19.45 -10.07
C PHE A 60 -9.54 -19.66 -10.51
N TYR A 61 -10.41 -18.72 -10.14
CA TYR A 61 -11.84 -18.81 -10.41
C TYR A 61 -12.38 -17.49 -10.97
N VAL A 62 -13.37 -17.61 -11.84
CA VAL A 62 -14.15 -16.46 -12.34
C VAL A 62 -15.61 -16.69 -11.96
N ALA A 63 -16.28 -15.61 -11.58
CA ALA A 63 -17.70 -15.65 -11.29
C ALA A 63 -18.51 -16.02 -12.53
N GLU A 64 -19.42 -16.98 -12.39
CA GLU A 64 -20.36 -17.35 -13.46
C GLU A 64 -21.36 -16.23 -13.73
N ASN A 65 -21.81 -15.56 -12.66
CA ASN A 65 -22.61 -14.35 -12.73
C ASN A 65 -22.10 -13.32 -11.71
N ILE A 66 -21.53 -12.22 -12.20
CA ILE A 66 -20.95 -11.14 -11.37
C ILE A 66 -22.01 -10.52 -10.43
N GLN A 67 -23.26 -10.44 -10.85
CA GLN A 67 -24.33 -9.82 -10.04
C GLN A 67 -24.68 -10.66 -8.82
N ASN A 68 -24.56 -11.99 -8.92
CA ASN A 68 -25.03 -12.93 -7.90
C ASN A 68 -23.92 -13.49 -6.99
N SER A 69 -22.66 -13.32 -7.41
CA SER A 69 -21.44 -13.86 -6.76
C SER A 69 -20.77 -12.87 -5.80
N GLY A 70 -21.18 -11.59 -5.82
CA GLY A 70 -20.63 -10.51 -4.99
C GLY A 70 -19.27 -9.96 -5.46
N ARG A 71 -18.52 -10.69 -6.30
CA ARG A 71 -17.24 -10.26 -6.91
C ARG A 71 -16.95 -11.04 -8.19
N GLY A 72 -16.04 -10.54 -9.02
CA GLY A 72 -15.77 -11.13 -10.33
C GLY A 72 -14.81 -12.33 -10.37
N HIS A 73 -14.00 -12.57 -9.35
CA HIS A 73 -12.98 -13.64 -9.33
C HIS A 73 -12.56 -14.00 -7.90
N LEU A 74 -11.92 -15.17 -7.77
CA LEU A 74 -11.22 -15.64 -6.58
C LEU A 74 -9.89 -16.28 -7.00
N ASN A 75 -8.86 -16.05 -6.20
CA ASN A 75 -7.60 -16.78 -6.29
C ASN A 75 -7.38 -17.41 -4.91
N ILE A 76 -7.26 -18.73 -4.87
CA ILE A 76 -7.19 -19.50 -3.63
C ILE A 76 -5.88 -20.25 -3.62
N GLU A 77 -5.11 -20.11 -2.54
CA GLU A 77 -3.87 -20.87 -2.36
C GLU A 77 -4.22 -22.36 -2.24
N ASP A 78 -3.51 -23.19 -3.01
CA ASP A 78 -3.69 -24.64 -3.04
C ASP A 78 -3.09 -25.25 -1.77
N ASP A 79 -3.91 -26.02 -1.05
CA ASP A 79 -3.55 -26.72 0.18
C ASP A 79 -3.18 -28.21 -0.04
N GLY A 80 -3.11 -28.64 -1.30
CA GLY A 80 -2.79 -30.01 -1.69
C GLY A 80 -4.02 -30.92 -1.85
N THR A 81 -5.24 -30.42 -1.60
CA THR A 81 -6.48 -31.20 -1.74
C THR A 81 -7.14 -31.09 -3.12
N GLY A 82 -6.52 -30.33 -4.03
CA GLY A 82 -7.03 -30.06 -5.38
C GLY A 82 -8.06 -28.93 -5.40
N ALA A 83 -8.52 -28.55 -6.59
CA ALA A 83 -9.36 -27.38 -6.77
C ALA A 83 -10.75 -27.55 -6.12
N PRO A 84 -11.10 -26.80 -5.05
CA PRO A 84 -12.41 -26.91 -4.43
C PRO A 84 -13.53 -26.44 -5.38
N LYS A 85 -14.70 -27.07 -5.28
CA LYS A 85 -15.91 -26.56 -5.92
C LYS A 85 -16.48 -25.41 -5.10
N ILE A 86 -16.73 -24.28 -5.76
CA ILE A 86 -17.20 -23.05 -5.09
C ILE A 86 -18.48 -22.58 -5.77
N ASP A 87 -19.55 -22.42 -4.98
CA ASP A 87 -20.83 -21.97 -5.49
C ASP A 87 -20.71 -20.63 -6.25
N LYS A 88 -21.31 -20.54 -7.45
CA LYS A 88 -21.30 -19.39 -8.37
C LYS A 88 -19.95 -19.03 -9.00
N TYR A 89 -18.94 -19.88 -8.83
CA TYR A 89 -17.63 -19.68 -9.43
C TYR A 89 -17.24 -20.87 -10.27
N LYS A 90 -16.75 -20.58 -11.47
CA LYS A 90 -16.14 -21.56 -12.35
C LYS A 90 -14.65 -21.59 -12.08
N HIS A 91 -14.12 -22.76 -11.75
CA HIS A 91 -12.66 -23.00 -11.73
C HIS A 91 -12.12 -22.81 -13.15
N VAL A 92 -11.02 -22.09 -13.24
CA VAL A 92 -10.41 -21.66 -14.51
C VAL A 92 -9.11 -22.42 -14.75
N LEU A 93 -8.17 -22.34 -13.82
CA LEU A 93 -6.91 -23.10 -13.88
C LEU A 93 -6.26 -23.23 -12.50
N SER A 94 -5.26 -24.09 -12.43
CA SER A 94 -4.34 -24.19 -11.29
C SER A 94 -2.92 -23.92 -11.78
N GLY A 95 -2.11 -23.23 -11.01
CA GLY A 95 -0.74 -22.92 -11.43
C GLY A 95 0.15 -22.40 -10.31
N ASN A 96 1.47 -22.54 -10.51
CA ASN A 96 2.46 -21.95 -9.64
C ASN A 96 2.59 -20.46 -9.95
N VAL A 97 2.63 -19.63 -8.91
CA VAL A 97 2.92 -18.22 -9.02
C VAL A 97 4.11 -17.91 -8.14
N LYS A 98 5.17 -17.41 -8.79
CA LYS A 98 6.36 -16.91 -8.11
C LYS A 98 6.30 -15.40 -7.97
N TYR A 99 6.64 -14.89 -6.80
CA TYR A 99 6.62 -13.46 -6.53
C TYR A 99 7.70 -13.05 -5.53
N LYS A 100 8.14 -11.79 -5.64
CA LYS A 100 9.00 -11.15 -4.65
C LYS A 100 8.18 -10.55 -3.51
N PHE A 101 8.79 -10.42 -2.35
CA PHE A 101 8.24 -9.65 -1.23
C PHE A 101 8.57 -8.17 -1.38
N LEU A 102 7.94 -7.34 -0.56
CA LEU A 102 8.33 -5.94 -0.41
C LEU A 102 9.23 -5.81 0.82
N HIS A 103 10.45 -5.33 0.60
CA HIS A 103 11.34 -4.92 1.66
C HIS A 103 11.04 -3.48 2.02
N VAL A 104 10.67 -3.24 3.27
CA VAL A 104 10.22 -1.94 3.76
C VAL A 104 11.11 -1.49 4.90
N LYS A 105 11.63 -0.27 4.78
CA LYS A 105 12.42 0.40 5.80
C LYS A 105 11.76 1.73 6.16
N LEU A 106 11.74 2.09 7.44
CA LEU A 106 11.32 3.42 7.87
C LEU A 106 12.40 4.44 7.48
N SER A 107 12.01 5.58 6.93
CA SER A 107 12.98 6.59 6.45
C SER A 107 13.86 7.17 7.57
N ASN A 108 13.37 7.15 8.81
CA ASN A 108 14.08 7.59 10.00
C ASN A 108 13.79 6.60 11.14
N ASP A 109 14.64 6.62 12.18
CA ASP A 109 14.38 5.88 13.40
C ASP A 109 13.13 6.43 14.09
N LEU A 110 12.12 5.58 14.22
CA LEU A 110 10.84 5.88 14.83
C LEU A 110 10.66 4.99 16.05
N ASP A 111 10.27 5.57 17.18
CA ASP A 111 9.91 4.79 18.37
C ASP A 111 8.60 4.02 18.11
N ILE A 112 8.72 2.73 17.81
CA ILE A 112 7.60 1.87 17.42
C ILE A 112 6.62 1.71 18.59
N ASP A 113 7.11 1.61 19.81
CA ASP A 113 6.27 1.42 20.99
C ASP A 113 5.47 2.68 21.32
N LYS A 114 6.11 3.86 21.20
CA LYS A 114 5.45 5.15 21.42
C LYS A 114 4.41 5.46 20.35
N TYR A 115 4.74 5.29 19.07
CA TYR A 115 3.93 5.79 17.96
C TYR A 115 3.02 4.75 17.30
N GLN A 116 3.18 3.47 17.64
CA GLN A 116 2.42 2.33 17.11
C GLN A 116 2.22 2.40 15.58
N PRO A 117 3.33 2.48 14.80
CA PRO A 117 3.27 2.66 13.37
C PRO A 117 2.53 1.52 12.66
N GLN A 118 1.80 1.88 11.60
CA GLN A 118 1.08 0.95 10.74
C GLN A 118 1.27 1.34 9.28
N ILE A 119 1.56 0.36 8.43
CA ILE A 119 1.61 0.57 6.98
C ILE A 119 0.20 0.43 6.42
N ILE A 120 -0.24 1.42 5.67
CA ILE A 120 -1.53 1.45 4.99
C ILE A 120 -1.33 1.25 3.50
N ILE A 121 -2.02 0.27 2.92
CA ILE A 121 -2.06 0.05 1.47
C ILE A 121 -3.37 0.57 0.90
N LYS A 122 -3.25 1.50 -0.06
CA LYS A 122 -4.36 1.98 -0.89
C LYS A 122 -4.23 1.39 -2.29
N ARG A 123 -5.36 1.05 -2.90
CA ARG A 123 -5.40 0.57 -4.29
C ARG A 123 -5.92 1.66 -5.20
N TYR A 124 -5.33 1.78 -6.39
CA TYR A 124 -5.91 2.62 -7.41
C TYR A 124 -7.23 2.01 -7.92
N LYS A 125 -8.30 2.80 -7.91
CA LYS A 125 -9.59 2.44 -8.50
C LYS A 125 -9.92 3.42 -9.61
N GLN A 126 -10.41 2.91 -10.73
CA GLN A 126 -10.82 3.72 -11.85
C GLN A 126 -12.18 4.38 -11.58
N LYS A 127 -12.46 5.47 -12.32
CA LYS A 127 -13.75 6.16 -12.27
C LYS A 127 -14.86 5.17 -12.60
N LYS A 128 -15.85 5.06 -11.71
CA LYS A 128 -16.95 4.09 -11.85
C LYS A 128 -18.29 4.76 -11.60
N ARG A 129 -19.27 4.48 -12.46
CA ARG A 129 -20.68 4.83 -12.22
C ARG A 129 -21.28 3.86 -11.21
N LEU A 130 -21.88 4.38 -10.14
CA LEU A 130 -22.56 3.62 -9.11
C LEU A 130 -24.00 3.31 -9.56
N GLN A 131 -24.65 2.34 -8.91
CA GLN A 131 -26.06 2.00 -9.16
C GLN A 131 -26.99 3.20 -8.91
N SER A 132 -26.63 4.09 -7.98
CA SER A 132 -27.32 5.35 -7.71
C SER A 132 -27.18 6.41 -8.81
N GLY A 133 -26.49 6.11 -9.92
CA GLY A 133 -26.23 7.03 -11.02
C GLY A 133 -25.05 7.98 -10.80
N ARG A 134 -24.59 8.17 -9.54
CA ARG A 134 -23.43 8.99 -9.20
C ARG A 134 -22.12 8.37 -9.69
N PHE A 135 -21.11 9.20 -9.94
CA PHE A 135 -19.77 8.74 -10.27
C PHE A 135 -18.89 8.72 -9.02
N LYS A 136 -18.14 7.64 -8.85
CA LYS A 136 -16.98 7.59 -7.97
C LYS A 136 -15.76 7.94 -8.81
N ASP A 137 -14.98 8.92 -8.36
CA ASP A 137 -13.78 9.35 -9.05
C ASP A 137 -12.67 8.29 -9.06
N ALA A 138 -11.72 8.50 -9.96
CA ALA A 138 -10.53 7.68 -10.00
C ALA A 138 -9.54 8.15 -8.93
N GLY A 139 -8.84 7.22 -8.28
CA GLY A 139 -7.88 7.56 -7.25
C GLY A 139 -7.46 6.38 -6.38
N TYR A 140 -6.62 6.65 -5.40
CA TYR A 140 -6.16 5.66 -4.43
C TYR A 140 -7.10 5.59 -3.23
N TYR A 141 -7.68 4.42 -3.01
CA TYR A 141 -8.62 4.18 -1.92
C TYR A 141 -8.11 3.08 -1.00
N LYS A 142 -8.20 3.33 0.31
CA LYS A 142 -8.00 2.30 1.34
C LYS A 142 -9.17 1.32 1.27
N GLU A 143 -8.88 0.03 1.22
CA GLU A 143 -9.91 -1.01 1.32
C GLU A 143 -10.26 -1.26 2.79
N ARG A 144 -11.53 -1.55 3.08
CA ARG A 144 -11.91 -1.98 4.43
C ARG A 144 -11.18 -3.29 4.73
N PRO A 145 -10.66 -3.51 5.94
CA PRO A 145 -9.91 -4.72 6.27
C PRO A 145 -10.66 -6.01 5.96
N LEU A 146 -11.97 -6.06 6.24
CA LEU A 146 -12.82 -7.22 5.93
C LEU A 146 -12.92 -7.48 4.42
N ASP A 147 -13.10 -6.43 3.61
CA ASP A 147 -13.17 -6.55 2.16
C ASP A 147 -11.83 -7.05 1.59
N ALA A 148 -10.71 -6.50 2.09
CA ALA A 148 -9.36 -6.91 1.69
C ALA A 148 -9.10 -8.37 2.04
N LYS A 149 -9.38 -8.77 3.29
CA LYS A 149 -9.19 -10.15 3.79
C LYS A 149 -10.00 -11.14 2.96
N SER A 150 -11.23 -10.78 2.62
CA SER A 150 -12.08 -11.63 1.80
C SER A 150 -11.47 -11.89 0.41
N LEU A 151 -10.65 -10.96 -0.12
CA LEU A 151 -9.94 -11.07 -1.39
C LEU A 151 -8.52 -11.66 -1.23
N GLY A 152 -8.19 -12.25 -0.08
CA GLY A 152 -6.87 -12.82 0.19
C GLY A 152 -5.76 -11.77 0.33
N ARG A 153 -6.11 -10.53 0.68
CA ARG A 153 -5.16 -9.41 0.84
C ARG A 153 -5.28 -8.78 2.23
N GLN A 154 -4.32 -7.92 2.57
CA GLN A 154 -4.42 -7.04 3.72
C GLN A 154 -4.26 -5.59 3.27
N SER A 155 -5.06 -4.68 3.84
CA SER A 155 -4.97 -3.23 3.58
C SER A 155 -4.13 -2.50 4.62
N GLU A 156 -3.72 -3.18 5.67
CA GLU A 156 -2.98 -2.63 6.80
C GLU A 156 -2.01 -3.68 7.34
N TYR A 157 -0.78 -3.27 7.66
CA TYR A 157 0.26 -4.13 8.22
C TYR A 157 0.84 -3.45 9.47
N PRO A 158 0.90 -4.13 10.62
CA PRO A 158 1.59 -3.60 11.79
C PRO A 158 3.09 -3.48 11.50
N VAL A 159 3.71 -2.40 11.95
CA VAL A 159 5.16 -2.23 11.87
C VAL A 159 5.76 -2.73 13.17
N THR A 160 6.62 -3.74 13.08
CA THR A 160 7.25 -4.40 14.25
C THR A 160 8.73 -4.09 14.37
N SER A 161 9.35 -3.54 13.34
CA SER A 161 10.78 -3.19 13.28
C SER A 161 11.01 -2.06 12.27
N ASN A 162 12.13 -1.34 12.41
CA ASN A 162 12.49 -0.26 11.47
C ASN A 162 12.75 -0.76 10.05
N GLU A 163 13.05 -2.05 9.89
CA GLU A 163 13.24 -2.73 8.62
C GLU A 163 12.54 -4.09 8.67
N MET A 164 11.70 -4.38 7.68
CA MET A 164 10.88 -5.59 7.64
C MET A 164 10.58 -6.03 6.21
N VAL A 165 10.18 -7.30 6.07
CA VAL A 165 9.73 -7.86 4.79
C VAL A 165 8.23 -8.15 4.87
N ILE A 166 7.49 -7.68 3.87
CA ILE A 166 6.04 -7.80 3.80
C ILE A 166 5.62 -8.67 2.61
N ASP A 167 4.81 -9.68 2.90
CA ASP A 167 4.09 -10.45 1.89
C ASP A 167 2.71 -9.84 1.66
N ILE A 168 2.56 -9.13 0.53
CA ILE A 168 1.26 -8.58 0.14
C ILE A 168 0.41 -9.55 -0.70
N ASN A 169 0.90 -10.76 -0.95
CA ASN A 169 0.29 -11.78 -1.79
C ASN A 169 -0.17 -11.21 -3.16
N PRO A 170 0.78 -10.75 -3.99
CA PRO A 170 0.50 -9.82 -5.08
C PRO A 170 -0.38 -10.39 -6.19
N ILE A 171 -0.49 -11.72 -6.32
CA ILE A 171 -1.40 -12.35 -7.27
C ILE A 171 -2.87 -11.96 -7.03
N ASN A 172 -3.25 -11.67 -5.79
CA ASN A 172 -4.61 -11.25 -5.43
C ASN A 172 -4.94 -9.82 -5.88
N TYR A 173 -3.98 -9.12 -6.48
CA TYR A 173 -4.21 -7.85 -7.17
C TYR A 173 -4.60 -8.05 -8.63
N PHE A 174 -4.60 -9.29 -9.12
CA PHE A 174 -4.94 -9.67 -10.48
C PHE A 174 -6.07 -10.70 -10.51
N ARG A 175 -6.73 -10.77 -11.66
CA ARG A 175 -7.76 -11.75 -11.98
C ARG A 175 -7.36 -12.53 -13.23
N PRO A 176 -7.69 -13.81 -13.32
CA PRO A 176 -7.52 -14.60 -14.54
C PRO A 176 -8.48 -14.10 -15.64
N ASN A 177 -8.09 -14.27 -16.90
CA ASN A 177 -9.00 -14.17 -18.04
C ASN A 177 -9.76 -15.50 -18.26
N ALA A 178 -10.96 -15.41 -18.82
CA ALA A 178 -11.76 -16.55 -19.26
C ALA A 178 -11.08 -17.41 -20.34
N SER A 179 -10.20 -16.82 -21.17
CA SER A 179 -9.46 -17.51 -22.24
C SER A 179 -8.07 -18.05 -21.83
N LEU A 180 -7.75 -18.04 -20.54
CA LEU A 180 -6.63 -18.80 -19.95
C LEU A 180 -5.20 -18.37 -20.30
N LYS A 181 -5.00 -17.26 -21.02
CA LYS A 181 -3.65 -16.81 -21.45
C LYS A 181 -3.14 -15.55 -20.78
N GLU A 182 -3.98 -14.83 -20.05
CA GLU A 182 -3.65 -13.50 -19.52
C GLU A 182 -4.29 -13.26 -18.16
N PHE A 183 -3.60 -12.51 -17.29
CA PHE A 183 -4.17 -11.95 -16.06
C PHE A 183 -4.30 -10.44 -16.19
N TYR A 184 -5.32 -9.88 -15.53
CA TYR A 184 -5.59 -8.44 -15.54
C TYR A 184 -5.66 -7.88 -14.12
N PRO A 185 -5.42 -6.58 -13.91
CA PRO A 185 -5.67 -5.96 -12.62
C PRO A 185 -7.11 -6.20 -12.13
N SER A 186 -7.24 -6.56 -10.85
CA SER A 186 -8.51 -6.85 -10.20
C SER A 186 -9.34 -5.57 -10.00
N GLY A 187 -10.63 -5.60 -10.34
CA GLY A 187 -11.57 -4.50 -10.07
C GLY A 187 -11.79 -3.49 -11.21
N THR A 188 -11.16 -3.69 -12.36
CA THR A 188 -11.46 -2.98 -13.60
C THR A 188 -12.61 -3.69 -14.33
N PHE A 189 -13.74 -3.00 -14.57
CA PHE A 189 -14.71 -3.50 -15.55
C PHE A 189 -14.02 -3.59 -16.91
N ASN A 190 -14.31 -4.64 -17.68
CA ASN A 190 -13.82 -4.86 -19.04
C ASN A 190 -14.16 -3.66 -19.93
N ARG A 191 -13.33 -2.62 -19.90
CA ARG A 191 -13.31 -1.59 -20.95
C ARG A 191 -12.11 -1.94 -21.84
N PRO A 192 -12.33 -2.30 -23.11
CA PRO A 192 -11.24 -2.42 -24.08
C PRO A 192 -10.33 -1.18 -23.98
N GLY A 193 -9.01 -1.40 -23.88
CA GLY A 193 -8.02 -0.31 -23.72
C GLY A 193 -7.87 0.30 -22.32
N SER A 194 -8.61 -0.14 -21.31
CA SER A 194 -8.50 0.40 -19.92
C SER A 194 -7.38 -0.20 -19.07
N PHE A 195 -6.60 -1.12 -19.65
CA PHE A 195 -5.51 -1.80 -18.95
C PHE A 195 -4.25 -0.97 -18.98
N ARG A 196 -3.55 -0.95 -17.85
CA ARG A 196 -2.23 -0.31 -17.78
C ARG A 196 -1.17 -1.38 -18.03
N TYR A 197 -0.38 -1.15 -19.07
CA TYR A 197 0.76 -1.97 -19.43
C TYR A 197 2.04 -1.19 -19.21
N SER A 198 3.10 -1.86 -18.75
CA SER A 198 4.42 -1.22 -18.70
C SER A 198 4.82 -0.74 -20.09
N VAL A 199 5.40 0.46 -20.19
CA VAL A 199 5.78 1.07 -21.49
C VAL A 199 6.70 0.16 -22.31
N HIS A 200 7.73 -0.42 -21.67
CA HIS A 200 8.76 -1.19 -22.36
C HIS A 200 8.40 -2.65 -22.60
N HIS A 201 7.84 -3.35 -21.60
CA HIS A 201 7.63 -4.79 -21.66
C HIS A 201 6.18 -5.21 -21.92
N ARG A 202 5.27 -4.23 -22.06
CA ARG A 202 3.82 -4.44 -22.19
C ARG A 202 3.23 -5.42 -21.15
N LYS A 203 3.82 -5.50 -19.95
CA LYS A 203 3.32 -6.34 -18.87
C LYS A 203 2.16 -5.67 -18.14
N PRO A 204 1.06 -6.39 -17.85
CA PRO A 204 -0.02 -5.87 -17.01
C PRO A 204 0.51 -5.48 -15.62
N PHE A 205 0.00 -4.38 -15.07
CA PHE A 205 0.34 -3.99 -13.71
C PHE A 205 -0.84 -3.46 -12.90
N SER A 206 -0.77 -3.67 -11.60
CA SER A 206 -1.70 -3.12 -10.61
C SER A 206 -1.03 -2.00 -9.84
N LEU A 207 -1.77 -0.96 -9.48
CA LEU A 207 -1.24 0.20 -8.77
C LEU A 207 -1.70 0.23 -7.32
N ILE A 208 -0.72 0.40 -6.44
CA ILE A 208 -0.93 0.63 -5.02
C ILE A 208 -0.17 1.86 -4.56
N GLN A 209 -0.61 2.41 -3.43
CA GLN A 209 0.12 3.39 -2.64
C GLN A 209 0.34 2.81 -1.25
N MET A 210 1.56 2.91 -0.75
CA MET A 210 1.91 2.58 0.63
C MET A 210 2.17 3.87 1.41
N LEU A 211 1.66 3.94 2.63
CA LEU A 211 1.87 5.07 3.54
C LEU A 211 2.19 4.54 4.93
N LEU A 212 3.04 5.23 5.67
CA LEU A 212 3.17 5.02 7.11
C LEU A 212 2.09 5.86 7.81
N GLU A 213 1.34 5.25 8.72
CA GLU A 213 0.43 5.93 9.65
C GLU A 213 0.98 5.76 11.06
N ILE A 214 1.07 6.87 11.80
CA ILE A 214 1.51 6.87 13.21
C ILE A 214 0.42 7.49 14.08
N ASN A 215 0.43 7.15 15.37
CA ASN A 215 -0.42 7.74 16.38
C ASN A 215 0.39 8.66 17.30
N VAL A 216 0.06 9.95 17.32
CA VAL A 216 0.64 10.92 18.24
C VAL A 216 -0.50 11.47 19.10
N ASN A 217 -0.49 11.13 20.39
CA ASN A 217 -1.49 11.61 21.37
C ASN A 217 -2.95 11.38 20.93
N GLY A 218 -3.25 10.22 20.34
CA GLY A 218 -4.59 9.84 19.87
C GLY A 218 -4.94 10.35 18.47
N LYS A 219 -4.07 11.14 17.84
CA LYS A 219 -4.27 11.67 16.49
C LYS A 219 -3.40 10.92 15.47
N LYS A 220 -4.02 10.53 14.37
CA LYS A 220 -3.37 9.80 13.28
C LYS A 220 -2.71 10.76 12.29
N TYR A 221 -1.43 10.52 12.01
CA TYR A 221 -0.65 11.23 11.01
C TYR A 221 -0.18 10.27 9.93
N ARG A 222 0.00 10.77 8.70
CA ARG A 222 0.40 9.94 7.55
C ARG A 222 1.59 10.53 6.83
N SER A 223 2.50 9.67 6.40
CA SER A 223 3.65 10.05 5.59
C SER A 223 3.25 10.43 4.17
N ALA A 224 4.22 10.96 3.42
CA ALA A 224 4.12 10.97 1.96
C ALA A 224 3.90 9.53 1.44
N PRO A 225 3.07 9.37 0.39
CA PRO A 225 2.80 8.05 -0.19
C PRO A 225 3.95 7.60 -1.09
N VAL A 226 4.27 6.31 -1.02
CA VAL A 226 5.14 5.63 -1.99
C VAL A 226 4.26 4.96 -3.03
N ASN A 227 4.45 5.28 -4.31
CA ASN A 227 3.66 4.69 -5.39
C ASN A 227 4.33 3.41 -5.87
N ILE A 228 3.56 2.33 -6.04
CA ILE A 228 4.11 1.05 -6.45
C ILE A 228 3.26 0.46 -7.56
N LYS A 229 3.95 0.06 -8.64
CA LYS A 229 3.39 -0.78 -9.71
C LYS A 229 3.76 -2.23 -9.41
N ILE A 230 2.76 -3.05 -9.12
CA ILE A 230 2.90 -4.50 -9.08
C ILE A 230 2.89 -5.00 -10.52
N ILE A 231 4.01 -5.52 -11.00
CA ILE A 231 4.18 -6.01 -12.37
C ILE A 231 3.93 -7.52 -12.37
N LEU A 232 2.95 -7.94 -13.17
CA LEU A 232 2.61 -9.34 -13.33
C LEU A 232 3.76 -10.12 -14.00
N GLY A 233 4.03 -11.32 -13.49
CA GLY A 233 4.90 -12.31 -14.11
C GLY A 233 4.23 -13.08 -15.26
N ARG A 234 5.00 -13.52 -16.25
CA ARG A 234 4.48 -14.24 -17.42
C ARG A 234 4.33 -15.75 -17.21
N ASP A 235 5.25 -16.36 -16.48
CA ASP A 235 5.39 -17.81 -16.33
C ASP A 235 6.26 -18.18 -15.12
N ASP A 236 6.61 -19.46 -15.00
CA ASP A 236 7.41 -20.02 -13.91
C ASP A 236 8.84 -19.45 -13.79
N THR A 237 9.33 -18.74 -14.81
CA THR A 237 10.66 -18.10 -14.82
C THR A 237 10.59 -16.60 -14.55
N ASP A 238 9.42 -16.00 -14.76
CA ASP A 238 9.19 -14.56 -14.62
C ASP A 238 8.36 -14.25 -13.36
N VAL A 239 9.05 -13.92 -12.27
CA VAL A 239 8.42 -13.64 -10.98
C VAL A 239 7.66 -12.30 -10.99
N ILE A 240 6.52 -12.25 -10.29
CA ILE A 240 5.85 -10.96 -10.01
C ILE A 240 6.83 -10.05 -9.24
N ASN A 241 6.97 -8.83 -9.73
CA ASN A 241 7.96 -7.85 -9.26
C ASN A 241 7.35 -6.45 -9.13
N TYR A 242 8.13 -5.47 -8.69
CA TYR A 242 7.65 -4.14 -8.35
C TYR A 242 8.50 -3.04 -9.00
N ILE A 243 7.84 -1.98 -9.45
CA ILE A 243 8.47 -0.68 -9.77
C ILE A 243 7.98 0.31 -8.71
N ILE A 244 8.91 0.98 -8.05
CA ILE A 244 8.66 1.93 -6.96
C ILE A 244 8.96 3.34 -7.48
N ASP A 245 7.99 4.24 -7.36
CA ASP A 245 8.07 5.66 -7.73
C ASP A 245 7.86 6.57 -6.51
#